data_AF-A0A7J9F737-F1
#
_entry.id   AF-A0A7J9F737-F1
#
_cell.length_a   1.000
_cell.length_b   1.000
_cell.length_c   1.000
_cell.angle_alpha   90.00
_cell.angle_beta   90.00
_cell.angle_gamma   90.00
#
_symmetry.space_group_name_H-M   'P 1'
#
loop_
_entity.id
_entity.type
_entity.pdbx_description
1 polymer ?
#
loop_
_entity_poly.entity_id
_entity_poly.type
_entity_poly.pdbx_seq_one_letter_code
_entity_poly.pdbx_strand_id
1 'polypeptide(L)'
;MPLEQEIGDVEDIHKLKEVISDLYYRNAMDVEQILNYPSENESLIKSPTDEEIIQGVMNVPTDDDNSVLPHVSPKEAFLVVDTLKNYLIQYKKNIPDLIYALLKVKNETVFDSHAKKKQLTIDAYFSKE
;
A
#
# COMPACT_ATOMS: atom_id res chain seq x y z
N MET A 1 11.01 -1.89 40.51
CA MET A 1 10.92 -0.49 40.03
C MET A 1 9.66 -0.45 39.16
N PRO A 2 8.62 0.33 39.52
CA PRO A 2 7.45 0.44 38.66
C PRO A 2 7.84 1.27 37.44
N LEU A 3 7.59 0.75 36.24
CA LEU A 3 7.71 1.51 35.00
C LEU A 3 6.49 2.43 34.94
N GLU A 4 6.67 3.69 35.33
CA GLU A 4 5.73 4.74 35.00
C GLU A 4 5.75 4.87 33.47
N GLN A 5 4.68 4.41 32.84
CA GLN A 5 4.43 4.66 31.44
C GLN A 5 4.29 6.18 31.32
N GLU A 6 5.30 6.85 30.75
CA GLU A 6 5.28 8.28 30.51
C GLU A 6 4.16 8.53 29.48
N ILE A 7 2.96 8.80 30.00
CA ILE A 7 1.86 9.32 29.21
C ILE A 7 2.40 10.62 28.63
N GLY A 8 2.58 10.66 27.29
CA GLY A 8 3.04 11.87 26.61
C GLY A 8 2.24 13.08 27.10
N ASP A 9 2.93 14.20 27.32
CA ASP A 9 2.33 15.40 27.91
C ASP A 9 1.05 15.75 27.15
N VAL A 10 0.00 16.18 27.85
CA VAL A 10 -1.34 16.42 27.25
C VAL A 10 -1.24 17.38 26.06
N GLU A 11 -0.28 18.30 26.12
CA GLU A 11 0.11 19.22 25.06
C GLU A 11 0.57 18.51 23.78
N ASP A 12 1.37 17.46 23.89
CA ASP A 12 1.89 16.70 22.73
C ASP A 12 0.78 15.94 22.01
N ILE A 13 -0.19 15.41 22.76
CA ILE A 13 -1.38 14.73 22.19
C ILE A 13 -2.25 15.74 21.44
N HIS A 14 -2.42 16.95 21.98
CA HIS A 14 -3.16 18.03 21.31
C HIS A 14 -2.48 18.47 20.01
N LYS A 15 -1.16 18.65 20.06
CA LYS A 15 -0.35 18.99 18.88
C LYS A 15 -0.42 17.91 17.80
N LEU A 16 -0.41 16.64 18.19
CA LEU A 16 -0.58 15.52 17.24
C LEU A 16 -1.98 15.52 16.60
N LYS A 17 -3.03 15.79 17.38
CA LYS A 17 -4.41 15.94 16.87
C LYS A 17 -4.50 17.06 15.83
N GLU A 18 -3.87 18.20 16.07
CA GLU A 18 -3.82 19.33 15.13
C GLU A 18 -3.12 18.94 13.83
N VAL A 19 -1.91 18.37 13.91
CA VAL A 19 -1.14 17.93 12.73
C VAL A 19 -1.93 16.92 11.89
N ILE A 20 -2.60 15.95 12.52
CA ILE A 20 -3.39 14.95 11.80
C ILE A 20 -4.61 15.57 11.12
N SER A 21 -5.23 16.58 11.74
CA SER A 21 -6.37 17.29 11.14
C SER A 21 -5.99 18.05 9.87
N ASP A 22 -4.76 18.60 9.81
CA ASP A 22 -4.23 19.33 8.66
C ASP A 22 -3.89 18.43 7.46
N LEU A 23 -3.81 17.12 7.63
CA LEU A 23 -3.47 16.18 6.56
C LEU A 23 -4.68 15.81 5.67
N TYR A 24 -5.89 16.27 6.00
CA TYR A 24 -7.13 16.08 5.22
C TYR A 24 -7.36 14.65 4.70
N TYR A 25 -7.03 13.64 5.51
CA TYR A 25 -7.28 12.26 5.13
C TYR A 25 -8.78 12.02 4.93
N ARG A 26 -9.12 11.25 3.88
CA ARG A 26 -10.51 10.90 3.54
C ARG A 26 -11.25 10.23 4.69
N ASN A 27 -10.52 9.48 5.52
CA ASN A 27 -10.99 8.94 6.79
C ASN A 27 -10.26 9.67 7.91
N ALA A 28 -10.98 10.29 8.82
CA ALA A 28 -10.39 10.95 9.98
C ALA A 28 -9.68 9.90 10.85
N MET A 29 -8.40 10.14 11.11
CA MET A 29 -7.58 9.26 11.93
C MET A 29 -7.76 9.65 13.40
N ASP A 30 -8.26 8.73 14.22
CA ASP A 30 -8.53 8.97 15.64
C ASP A 30 -7.27 8.74 16.48
N VAL A 31 -6.73 9.83 17.02
CA VAL A 31 -5.50 9.80 17.84
C VAL A 31 -5.68 8.96 19.10
N GLU A 32 -6.88 8.90 19.67
CA GLU A 32 -7.12 8.11 20.88
C GLU A 32 -7.08 6.61 20.59
N GLN A 33 -7.51 6.19 19.39
CA GLN A 33 -7.41 4.81 18.94
C GLN A 33 -5.98 4.39 18.61
N ILE A 34 -5.15 5.33 18.13
CA ILE A 34 -3.73 5.07 17.88
C ILE A 34 -2.99 4.87 19.20
N LEU A 35 -3.20 5.77 20.16
CA LEU A 35 -2.48 5.74 21.43
C LEU A 35 -2.92 4.59 22.34
N ASN A 36 -4.15 4.08 22.17
CA ASN A 36 -4.72 3.01 22.99
C ASN A 36 -5.04 1.75 22.16
N TYR A 37 -4.18 1.42 21.19
CA TYR A 37 -4.43 0.29 20.30
C TYR A 37 -4.38 -1.03 21.09
N PRO A 38 -5.46 -1.83 21.12
CA PRO A 38 -5.63 -2.92 22.09
C PRO A 38 -4.53 -3.99 22.07
N SER A 39 -3.84 -4.19 20.93
CA SER A 39 -2.74 -5.16 20.84
C SER A 39 -1.37 -4.61 21.29
N GLU A 40 -1.18 -3.29 21.33
CA GLU A 40 0.11 -2.71 21.76
C GLU A 40 0.28 -2.83 23.28
N ASN A 41 -0.81 -2.69 24.04
CA ASN A 41 -0.84 -2.87 25.49
C ASN A 41 -0.72 -4.35 25.87
N GLU A 42 -1.24 -5.27 25.03
CA GLU A 42 -1.01 -6.70 25.19
C GLU A 42 0.45 -7.06 24.95
N SER A 43 1.18 -6.31 24.12
CA SER A 43 2.62 -6.51 23.86
C SER A 43 3.56 -6.09 25.00
N LEU A 44 3.02 -5.71 26.17
CA LEU A 44 3.72 -5.89 27.45
C LEU A 44 3.89 -7.38 27.83
N ILE A 45 3.68 -8.30 26.87
CA ILE A 45 4.19 -9.66 26.87
C ILE A 45 5.63 -9.62 27.35
N LYS A 46 5.80 -10.11 28.57
CA LYS A 46 7.02 -10.60 29.21
C LYS A 46 8.13 -10.77 28.18
N SER A 47 9.20 -9.97 28.31
CA SER A 47 10.40 -10.15 27.49
C SER A 47 10.75 -11.64 27.44
N PRO A 48 11.02 -12.19 26.25
CA PRO A 48 11.31 -13.61 26.13
C PRO A 48 12.46 -13.97 27.07
N THR A 49 12.37 -15.11 27.75
CA THR A 49 13.45 -15.52 28.64
C THR A 49 14.67 -15.93 27.82
N ASP A 50 15.86 -15.95 28.44
CA ASP A 50 17.10 -16.31 27.75
C ASP A 50 16.98 -17.68 27.05
N GLU A 51 16.22 -18.62 27.60
CA GLU A 51 15.97 -19.93 26.99
C GLU A 51 15.10 -19.84 25.73
N GLU A 52 14.07 -19.00 25.73
CA GLU A 52 13.22 -18.75 24.55
C GLU A 52 14.00 -18.04 23.44
N ILE A 53 14.91 -17.12 23.82
CA ILE A 53 15.82 -16.45 22.89
C ILE A 53 16.81 -17.45 22.28
N ILE A 54 17.45 -18.28 23.11
CA ILE A 54 18.41 -19.31 22.65
C ILE A 54 17.70 -20.30 21.71
N GLN A 55 16.50 -20.77 22.09
CA GLN A 55 15.73 -21.69 21.26
C GLN A 55 15.28 -21.03 19.96
N GLY A 56 14.88 -19.76 19.98
CA GLY A 56 14.56 -18.97 18.79
C GLY A 56 15.74 -18.91 17.83
N VAL A 57 16.95 -18.61 18.32
CA VAL A 57 18.18 -18.55 17.52
C VAL A 57 18.57 -19.92 16.94
N MET A 58 18.45 -20.98 17.73
CA MET A 58 18.77 -22.35 17.29
C MET A 58 17.76 -22.92 16.29
N ASN A 59 16.51 -22.45 16.34
CA ASN A 59 15.42 -22.91 15.48
C ASN A 59 15.21 -22.00 14.25
N VAL A 60 16.00 -20.93 14.08
CA VAL A 60 16.05 -20.23 12.79
C VAL A 60 16.54 -21.28 11.79
N PRO A 61 15.73 -21.64 10.77
CA PRO A 61 16.24 -22.43 9.68
C PRO A 61 17.43 -21.64 9.15
N THR A 62 18.61 -22.26 9.09
CA THR A 62 19.66 -21.71 8.24
C THR A 62 19.02 -21.62 6.88
N ASP A 63 18.68 -20.40 6.47
CA ASP A 63 18.35 -20.08 5.09
C ASP A 63 19.68 -20.31 4.37
N ASP A 64 19.93 -21.58 4.11
CA ASP A 64 21.15 -22.08 3.53
C ASP A 64 21.03 -21.64 2.07
N ASP A 65 21.48 -20.40 1.82
CA ASP A 65 21.77 -19.83 0.49
C ASP A 65 22.71 -20.74 -0.32
N ASN A 66 23.16 -21.84 0.28
CA ASN A 66 23.79 -23.02 -0.27
C ASN A 66 22.88 -23.87 -1.17
N SER A 67 21.72 -23.35 -1.60
CA SER A 67 21.02 -23.93 -2.75
C SER A 67 22.01 -23.95 -3.91
N VAL A 68 22.42 -25.16 -4.33
CA VAL A 68 23.31 -25.34 -5.46
C VAL A 68 22.60 -24.73 -6.67
N LEU A 69 23.07 -23.55 -7.09
CA LEU A 69 22.51 -22.88 -8.26
C LEU A 69 22.60 -23.85 -9.44
N PRO A 70 21.51 -24.03 -10.21
CA PRO A 70 21.55 -24.91 -11.36
C PRO A 70 22.64 -24.42 -12.32
N HIS A 71 23.47 -25.35 -12.79
CA HIS A 71 24.50 -25.02 -13.77
C HIS A 71 23.82 -24.58 -15.07
N VAL A 72 23.87 -23.29 -15.36
CA VAL A 72 23.39 -22.71 -16.61
C VAL A 72 24.53 -22.68 -17.62
N SER A 73 24.33 -23.28 -18.79
CA SER A 73 25.32 -23.17 -19.86
C SER A 73 25.36 -21.75 -20.43
N PRO A 74 26.51 -21.28 -20.97
CA PRO A 74 26.57 -19.97 -21.62
C PRO A 74 25.52 -19.78 -22.71
N LYS A 75 25.20 -20.84 -23.47
CA LYS A 75 24.16 -20.81 -24.53
C LYS A 75 22.76 -20.51 -23.98
N GLU A 76 22.40 -21.14 -22.87
CA GLU A 76 21.11 -20.90 -22.20
C GLU A 76 21.06 -19.48 -21.63
N ALA A 77 22.15 -19.00 -21.04
CA ALA A 77 22.24 -17.64 -20.53
C ALA A 77 22.04 -16.61 -21.66
N PHE A 78 22.69 -16.79 -22.81
CA PHE A 78 22.51 -15.90 -23.98
C PHE A 78 21.07 -15.91 -24.50
N LEU A 79 20.44 -17.08 -24.59
CA LEU A 79 19.04 -17.19 -25.03
C LEU A 79 18.06 -16.46 -24.09
N VAL A 80 18.26 -16.57 -22.78
CA VAL A 80 17.45 -15.87 -21.78
C VAL A 80 17.64 -14.35 -21.88
N VAL A 81 18.88 -13.89 -22.06
CA VAL A 81 19.19 -12.46 -22.25
C VAL A 81 18.54 -11.90 -23.52
N ASP A 82 18.61 -12.63 -24.63
CA ASP A 82 17.95 -12.22 -25.88
C ASP A 82 16.42 -12.18 -25.74
N THR A 83 15.85 -13.16 -25.03
CA THR A 83 14.42 -13.21 -24.74
C THR A 83 13.99 -12.02 -23.89
N LEU A 84 14.74 -11.72 -22.82
CA LEU A 84 14.49 -10.58 -21.95
C LEU A 84 14.59 -9.25 -22.73
N LYS A 85 15.62 -9.09 -23.56
CA LYS A 85 15.78 -7.91 -24.42
C LYS A 85 14.60 -7.72 -25.34
N ASN A 86 14.12 -8.78 -25.99
CA ASN A 86 12.96 -8.72 -26.87
C ASN A 86 11.68 -8.32 -26.12
N TYR A 87 11.49 -8.87 -24.91
CA TYR A 87 10.37 -8.50 -24.04
C TYR A 87 10.41 -7.01 -23.66
N LEU A 88 11.57 -6.50 -23.24
CA LEU A 88 11.74 -5.09 -22.87
C LEU A 88 11.49 -4.15 -24.05
N ILE A 89 11.92 -4.52 -25.26
CA ILE A 89 11.65 -3.75 -26.48
C ILE A 89 10.14 -3.72 -26.77
N GLN A 90 9.44 -4.85 -26.64
CA GLN A 90 8.00 -4.91 -26.83
C GLN A 90 7.26 -4.07 -25.78
N TYR A 91 7.64 -4.20 -24.50
CA TYR A 91 7.08 -3.39 -23.43
C TYR A 91 7.21 -1.89 -23.75
N LYS A 92 8.42 -1.44 -24.13
CA LYS A 92 8.67 -0.04 -24.50
C LYS A 92 7.83 0.42 -25.70
N LYS A 93 7.62 -0.45 -26.69
CA LYS A 93 6.77 -0.16 -27.86
C LYS A 93 5.29 -0.05 -27.50
N ASN A 94 4.83 -0.78 -26.49
CA ASN A 94 3.43 -0.82 -26.07
C ASN A 94 3.08 0.32 -25.07
N ILE A 95 4.06 1.02 -24.50
CA ILE A 95 3.83 2.14 -23.58
C ILE A 95 3.00 3.27 -24.25
N PRO A 96 3.32 3.74 -25.47
CA PRO A 96 2.50 4.73 -26.18
C PRO A 96 1.04 4.30 -26.36
N ASP A 97 0.79 3.03 -26.70
CA ASP A 97 -0.55 2.50 -26.92
C ASP A 97 -1.35 2.44 -25.61
N LEU A 98 -0.70 2.06 -24.51
CA LEU A 98 -1.30 2.08 -23.18
C LEU A 98 -1.65 3.51 -22.75
N ILE A 99 -0.74 4.47 -22.95
CA ILE A 99 -0.98 5.90 -22.66
C ILE A 99 -2.14 6.43 -23.50
N TYR A 100 -2.18 6.07 -24.79
CA TYR A 100 -3.27 6.45 -25.69
C TYR A 100 -4.62 5.89 -25.22
N ALA A 101 -4.67 4.61 -24.83
CA ALA A 101 -5.89 3.99 -24.31
C ALA A 101 -6.38 4.67 -23.03
N LEU A 102 -5.48 4.97 -22.10
CA LEU A 102 -5.80 5.71 -20.86
C LEU A 102 -6.31 7.14 -21.17
N LEU A 103 -5.65 7.83 -22.11
CA LEU A 103 -6.06 9.17 -22.53
C LEU A 103 -7.44 9.16 -23.18
N LYS A 104 -7.74 8.14 -24.00
CA LYS A 104 -9.05 7.96 -24.63
C LYS A 104 -10.15 7.77 -23.58
N VAL A 105 -9.94 6.86 -22.62
CA VAL A 105 -10.91 6.63 -21.52
C VAL A 105 -11.12 7.89 -20.69
N LYS A 106 -10.04 8.62 -20.36
CA LYS A 106 -10.14 9.91 -19.65
C LYS A 106 -10.95 10.93 -20.45
N ASN A 107 -10.70 11.06 -21.75
CA ASN A 107 -11.40 12.02 -22.58
C ASN A 107 -12.87 11.65 -22.78
N GLU A 108 -13.20 10.36 -22.93
CA GLU A 108 -14.59 9.88 -23.01
C GLU A 108 -15.35 10.12 -21.69
N THR A 109 -14.73 9.83 -20.54
CA THR A 109 -15.35 10.08 -19.21
C THR A 109 -15.51 11.58 -18.91
N VAL A 110 -14.54 12.41 -19.31
CA VAL A 110 -14.64 13.87 -19.21
C VAL A 110 -15.73 14.41 -20.15
N PHE A 111 -15.83 13.89 -21.38
CA PHE A 111 -16.88 14.27 -22.33
C PHE A 111 -18.29 13.93 -21.80
N ASP A 112 -18.48 12.75 -21.21
CA ASP A 112 -19.77 12.34 -20.64
C ASP A 112 -20.13 13.17 -19.38
N SER A 113 -19.13 13.64 -18.63
CA SER A 113 -19.35 14.54 -17.49
C SER A 113 -19.74 15.98 -17.89
N HIS A 114 -19.22 16.48 -19.03
CA HIS A 114 -19.59 17.78 -19.59
C HIS A 114 -20.91 17.73 -20.37
N ALA A 115 -21.25 16.57 -20.92
CA ALA A 115 -22.61 16.22 -21.30
C ALA A 115 -23.43 15.99 -20.01
N LYS A 116 -23.60 17.04 -19.20
CA LYS A 116 -24.70 17.10 -18.22
C LYS A 116 -25.98 16.85 -18.99
N LYS A 117 -26.39 15.58 -19.10
CA LYS A 117 -27.77 15.21 -19.37
C LYS A 117 -28.54 16.01 -18.33
N LYS A 118 -29.29 17.02 -18.78
CA LYS A 118 -30.22 17.75 -17.92
C LYS A 118 -31.00 16.66 -17.19
N GLN A 119 -30.78 16.55 -15.88
CA GLN A 119 -31.55 15.64 -15.04
C GLN A 119 -33.01 16.03 -15.28
N LEU A 120 -33.75 15.23 -16.03
CA LEU A 120 -35.19 15.41 -16.16
C LEU A 120 -35.75 15.09 -14.79
N THR A 121 -36.18 16.11 -14.06
CA THR A 121 -37.00 15.92 -12.87
C THR A 121 -38.28 15.19 -13.27
N ILE A 122 -38.79 14.34 -12.38
CA ILE A 122 -40.01 13.55 -12.62
C ILE A 122 -41.15 14.47 -13.09
N ASP A 123 -41.24 15.67 -12.52
CA ASP A 123 -42.24 16.69 -12.89
C ASP A 123 -42.16 17.13 -14.35
N ALA A 124 -40.95 17.24 -14.90
CA ALA A 124 -40.73 17.65 -16.29
C ALA A 124 -41.12 16.55 -17.31
N TYR A 125 -41.24 15.29 -16.87
CA TYR A 125 -41.73 14.18 -17.68
C TYR A 125 -43.25 14.22 -17.82
N PHE A 126 -43.97 14.58 -16.75
CA PHE A 126 -45.43 14.62 -16.72
C PHE A 126 -46.03 15.96 -17.18
N SER A 127 -45.21 16.99 -17.39
CA SER A 127 -45.68 18.32 -17.85
C SER A 127 -45.79 18.45 -19.37
N LYS A 128 -45.68 17.35 -20.13
CA LYS A 128 -45.69 17.35 -21.61
C LYS A 128 -47.04 16.94 -22.22
N GLU A 129 -48.11 17.05 -21.45
CA GLU A 129 -49.49 16.83 -21.92
C GLU A 129 -50.12 18.12 -22.46
#